data_AF-A0A2P5Z4N6-F1
#
_entry.id   AF-A0A2P5Z4N6-F1
#
_cell.length_a   1.000
_cell.length_b   1.000
_cell.length_c   1.000
_cell.angle_alpha   90.00
_cell.angle_beta   90.00
_cell.angle_gamma   90.00
#
_symmetry.space_group_name_H-M   'P 1'
#
loop_
_entity.id
_entity.type
_entity.pdbx_description
1 polymer ?
#
loop_
_entity_poly.entity_id
_entity_poly.type
_entity_poly.pdbx_seq_one_letter_code
_entity_poly.pdbx_strand_id
1 'polypeptide(L)'
;MLLSLSTTTQPATDLGYLLIKHPERAHEVDLPFGTARVFYPQADDTRCTAVLMLDIDPVGLVRGRGEAEGSLSQYVNDRPYVASSFLSVALKRVFGTAMAGTSKSRQALADTAIALEAEIPVLRCRGSEQVLHAWFEPLGYTVTVERLPLDPRFPEWGDSPYVRLQLAGTVRLQDLLTHLYVLLPAVDGDKHYYVGHDEIDKLLDKGGTWLSAHPQREAIVGRYLRRHKPLVRAALARLLDDEEEAIDAQEERKEAAEDAIERPLSLNDQRMQAVVEALRTLGARRVVDLGCGEGRLLGLLLKEPQIEHLLGIDVSLRSLDHAADRLHLERLPPLQRQRITLAHGALTYRDRRIEGFDAACAIEVIEHMDAPRLPAFERALFGFGRPPAVVITTPNSEYNVRFPTLPAGRFRHPDHRFEWTRAEFRAWADGVAQRNGYSVRHAPIGPDDPEVGPPTQMAVFTRDVA
;
A
#
# COMPACT_ATOMS: atom_id res chain seq x y z
N MET A 1 -24.50 17.10 -12.13
CA MET A 1 -24.73 15.75 -11.53
C MET A 1 -25.73 15.83 -10.37
N LEU A 2 -26.52 14.78 -10.09
CA LEU A 2 -27.58 14.77 -9.05
C LEU A 2 -27.57 13.50 -8.19
N LEU A 3 -27.93 13.64 -6.91
CA LEU A 3 -28.33 12.57 -5.98
C LEU A 3 -29.58 13.02 -5.22
N SER A 4 -30.64 12.23 -5.27
CA SER A 4 -31.86 12.45 -4.48
C SER A 4 -31.89 11.49 -3.30
N LEU A 5 -32.30 11.97 -2.13
CA LEU A 5 -32.53 11.18 -0.93
C LEU A 5 -33.95 11.46 -0.44
N SER A 6 -34.79 10.44 -0.32
CA SER A 6 -36.17 10.58 0.12
C SER A 6 -36.48 9.70 1.33
N THR A 7 -37.45 10.14 2.13
CA THR A 7 -38.07 9.31 3.18
C THR A 7 -39.57 9.61 3.28
N THR A 8 -40.31 8.61 3.74
CA THR A 8 -41.72 8.70 4.14
C THR A 8 -41.92 8.46 5.64
N THR A 9 -40.82 8.36 6.40
CA THR A 9 -40.86 8.16 7.86
C THR A 9 -41.38 9.42 8.54
N GLN A 10 -42.51 9.35 9.24
CA GLN A 10 -43.18 10.54 9.74
C GLN A 10 -42.59 11.06 11.06
N PRO A 11 -42.43 12.40 11.21
CA PRO A 11 -42.61 13.42 10.18
C PRO A 11 -41.48 13.38 9.14
N ALA A 12 -41.82 13.30 7.84
CA ALA A 12 -40.79 13.11 6.81
C ALA A 12 -39.81 14.29 6.73
N THR A 13 -40.27 15.48 7.11
CA THR A 13 -39.45 16.70 7.25
C THR A 13 -38.26 16.54 8.21
N ASP A 14 -38.27 15.54 9.11
CA ASP A 14 -37.13 15.26 9.99
C ASP A 14 -35.86 14.87 9.23
N LEU A 15 -35.97 14.47 7.95
CA LEU A 15 -34.82 14.31 7.05
C LEU A 15 -33.91 15.56 7.04
N GLY A 16 -34.49 16.76 7.18
CA GLY A 16 -33.74 18.00 7.28
C GLY A 16 -32.82 18.10 8.51
N TYR A 17 -33.26 17.56 9.64
CA TYR A 17 -32.45 17.48 10.86
C TYR A 17 -31.39 16.38 10.78
N LEU A 18 -31.68 15.28 10.08
CA LEU A 18 -30.71 14.21 9.87
C LEU A 18 -29.57 14.65 8.94
N LEU A 19 -29.88 15.35 7.84
CA LEU A 19 -28.88 15.90 6.90
C LEU A 19 -28.23 17.22 7.39
N ILE A 20 -28.80 17.84 8.43
CA ILE A 20 -28.41 19.15 8.95
C ILE A 20 -28.47 20.18 7.81
N LYS A 21 -29.60 20.18 7.12
CA LYS A 21 -29.95 21.08 6.02
C LYS A 21 -31.43 21.41 6.14
N HIS A 22 -31.73 22.64 6.55
CA HIS A 22 -33.11 23.10 6.73
C HIS A 22 -33.86 23.08 5.38
N PRO A 23 -35.08 22.48 5.28
CA PRO A 23 -35.79 22.34 4.02
C PRO A 23 -36.13 23.64 3.29
N GLU A 24 -36.48 24.70 4.02
CA GLU A 24 -36.83 26.01 3.46
C GLU A 24 -35.62 26.85 2.99
N ARG A 25 -34.40 26.29 3.06
CA ARG A 25 -33.18 27.00 2.64
C ARG A 25 -32.46 26.16 1.60
N ALA A 26 -32.10 26.79 0.48
CA ALA A 26 -31.09 26.25 -0.40
C ALA A 26 -29.72 26.46 0.24
N HIS A 27 -28.90 25.41 0.27
CA HIS A 27 -27.55 25.45 0.85
C HIS A 27 -26.55 25.33 -0.28
N GLU A 28 -25.53 26.18 -0.28
CA GLU A 28 -24.45 26.16 -1.27
C GLU A 28 -23.12 25.92 -0.57
N VAL A 29 -22.28 25.06 -1.13
CA VAL A 29 -20.97 24.69 -0.59
C VAL A 29 -19.96 24.64 -1.72
N ASP A 30 -18.91 25.45 -1.60
CA ASP A 30 -17.79 25.44 -2.56
C ASP A 30 -16.96 24.16 -2.42
N LEU A 31 -16.59 23.61 -3.58
CA LEU A 31 -15.71 22.47 -3.74
C LEU A 31 -14.50 22.89 -4.61
N PRO A 32 -13.35 22.19 -4.51
CA PRO A 32 -12.19 22.51 -5.33
C PRO A 32 -12.41 22.41 -6.85
N PHE A 33 -13.51 21.79 -7.28
CA PHE A 33 -13.85 21.49 -8.67
C PHE A 33 -15.23 22.02 -9.08
N GLY A 34 -15.81 22.93 -8.29
CA GLY A 34 -17.12 23.52 -8.58
C GLY A 34 -17.95 23.75 -7.31
N THR A 35 -19.26 23.64 -7.41
CA THR A 35 -20.18 23.98 -6.32
C THR A 35 -21.18 22.86 -6.08
N ALA A 36 -21.46 22.58 -4.80
CA ALA A 36 -22.53 21.68 -4.38
C ALA A 36 -23.72 22.48 -3.86
N ARG A 37 -24.93 22.13 -4.30
CA ARG A 37 -26.19 22.73 -3.85
C ARG A 37 -27.08 21.66 -3.24
N VAL A 38 -27.65 21.96 -2.06
CA VAL A 38 -28.68 21.14 -1.43
C VAL A 38 -29.98 21.91 -1.36
N PHE A 39 -31.05 21.33 -1.88
CA PHE A 39 -32.40 21.89 -1.80
C PHE A 39 -33.43 20.76 -1.69
N TYR A 40 -34.66 21.13 -1.33
CA TYR A 40 -35.74 20.19 -1.07
C TYR A 40 -36.88 20.45 -2.05
N PRO A 41 -36.97 19.69 -3.17
CA PRO A 41 -38.11 19.82 -4.09
C PRO A 41 -39.44 19.42 -3.45
N GLN A 42 -39.41 18.60 -2.39
CA GLN A 42 -40.59 18.22 -1.62
C GLN A 42 -40.21 18.11 -0.15
N ALA A 43 -40.99 18.75 0.72
CA ALA A 43 -40.84 18.67 2.18
C ALA A 43 -42.20 18.88 2.83
N ASP A 44 -42.94 17.78 2.95
CA ASP A 44 -44.21 17.71 3.68
C ASP A 44 -44.15 16.59 4.72
N ASP A 45 -45.18 16.46 5.55
CA ASP A 45 -45.20 15.49 6.66
C ASP A 45 -45.17 14.03 6.17
N THR A 46 -45.61 13.77 4.94
CA THR A 46 -45.74 12.43 4.37
C THR A 46 -44.55 12.01 3.52
N ARG A 47 -43.86 12.97 2.88
CA ARG A 47 -42.66 12.72 2.09
C ARG A 47 -41.74 13.94 2.11
N CYS A 48 -40.45 13.67 2.30
CA CYS A 48 -39.41 14.66 2.18
C CYS A 48 -38.32 14.12 1.26
N THR A 49 -37.88 14.95 0.32
CA THR A 49 -36.84 14.65 -0.66
C THR A 49 -35.80 15.75 -0.64
N ALA A 50 -34.56 15.40 -0.31
CA ALA A 50 -33.39 16.26 -0.44
C ALA A 50 -32.64 15.94 -1.73
N VAL A 51 -32.19 16.96 -2.45
CA VAL A 51 -31.38 16.81 -3.67
C VAL A 51 -30.01 17.43 -3.43
N LEU A 52 -28.95 16.66 -3.64
CA LEU A 52 -27.58 17.14 -3.78
C LEU A 52 -27.24 17.28 -5.26
N MET A 53 -27.08 18.51 -5.71
CA MET A 53 -26.70 18.85 -7.08
C MET A 53 -25.26 19.33 -7.12
N LEU A 54 -24.43 18.72 -7.96
CA LEU A 54 -23.09 19.23 -8.25
C LEU A 54 -23.05 19.94 -9.59
N ASP A 55 -22.50 21.14 -9.54
CA ASP A 55 -22.20 22.02 -10.65
C ASP A 55 -20.67 22.09 -10.76
N ILE A 56 -20.11 21.26 -11.64
CA ILE A 56 -18.66 21.05 -11.76
C ILE A 56 -18.13 21.99 -12.84
N ASP A 57 -17.01 22.67 -12.58
CA ASP A 57 -16.31 23.49 -13.57
C ASP A 57 -15.39 22.61 -14.44
N PRO A 58 -15.78 22.28 -15.69
CA PRO A 58 -14.95 21.44 -16.56
C PRO A 58 -13.63 22.12 -16.94
N VAL A 59 -13.57 23.45 -16.97
CA VAL A 59 -12.37 24.20 -17.37
C VAL A 59 -11.37 24.25 -16.21
N GLY A 60 -11.86 24.52 -15.00
CA GLY A 60 -11.06 24.49 -13.76
C GLY A 60 -10.41 23.13 -13.50
N LEU A 61 -11.10 22.04 -13.84
CA LEU A 61 -10.59 20.66 -13.70
C LEU A 61 -9.33 20.38 -14.54
N VAL A 62 -9.20 21.00 -15.72
CA VAL A 62 -8.08 20.78 -16.64
C VAL A 62 -6.87 21.65 -16.27
N ARG A 63 -7.09 22.89 -15.84
CA ARG A 63 -6.02 23.87 -15.55
C ARG A 63 -5.16 23.54 -14.32
N GLY A 64 -5.64 22.70 -13.41
CA GLY A 64 -4.92 22.30 -12.18
C GLY A 64 -3.91 21.16 -12.34
N ARG A 65 -3.80 20.55 -13.53
CA ARG A 65 -2.81 19.50 -13.84
C ARG A 65 -1.73 20.10 -14.72
N GLY A 66 -0.51 20.19 -14.21
CA GLY A 66 0.63 20.74 -14.93
C GLY A 66 0.80 20.12 -16.33
N GLU A 67 1.18 20.99 -17.26
CA GLU A 67 1.69 20.74 -18.63
C GLU A 67 1.62 19.29 -19.13
N ALA A 68 0.45 18.89 -19.63
CA ALA A 68 0.34 17.81 -20.60
C ALA A 68 -0.62 18.26 -21.70
N GLU A 69 -0.10 18.45 -22.91
CA GLU A 69 -0.86 18.90 -24.08
C GLU A 69 -2.08 18.00 -24.39
N GLY A 70 -3.24 18.62 -24.59
CA GLY A 70 -3.91 18.54 -25.90
C GLY A 70 -4.72 17.29 -26.27
N SER A 71 -5.53 16.71 -25.38
CA SER A 71 -6.61 15.81 -25.83
C SER A 71 -7.98 16.48 -25.71
N LEU A 72 -8.76 16.54 -26.80
CA LEU A 72 -10.17 16.98 -26.81
C LEU A 72 -11.01 16.30 -25.72
N SER A 73 -10.66 15.05 -25.35
CA SER A 73 -11.30 14.28 -24.28
C SER A 73 -11.13 14.87 -22.88
N GLN A 74 -10.17 15.77 -22.66
CA GLN A 74 -10.01 16.47 -21.38
C GLN A 74 -11.01 17.62 -21.22
N TYR A 75 -11.42 18.25 -22.32
CA TYR A 75 -12.37 19.36 -22.33
C TYR A 75 -13.82 18.90 -22.51
N VAL A 76 -14.03 17.82 -23.27
CA VAL A 76 -15.34 17.22 -23.48
C VAL A 76 -15.33 15.82 -22.88
N ASN A 77 -15.87 15.70 -21.67
CA ASN A 77 -16.04 14.43 -20.97
C ASN A 77 -17.33 14.42 -20.15
N ASP A 78 -17.65 13.23 -19.66
CA ASP A 78 -18.85 12.91 -18.90
C ASP A 78 -18.83 13.37 -17.44
N ARG A 79 -17.67 13.79 -16.93
CA ARG A 79 -17.40 13.93 -15.48
C ARG A 79 -18.21 14.99 -14.75
N PRO A 80 -18.58 16.12 -15.37
CA PRO A 80 -19.51 17.07 -14.75
C PRO A 80 -20.92 16.49 -14.54
N TYR A 81 -21.27 15.42 -15.25
CA TYR A 81 -22.64 14.95 -15.40
C TYR A 81 -22.90 13.59 -14.72
N VAL A 82 -21.87 12.77 -14.54
CA VAL A 82 -21.99 11.39 -14.02
C VAL A 82 -21.62 11.26 -12.54
N ALA A 83 -22.39 10.44 -11.82
CA ALA A 83 -22.10 10.00 -10.46
C ALA A 83 -20.75 9.27 -10.39
N SER A 84 -19.74 10.01 -9.94
CA SER A 84 -18.35 9.58 -9.89
C SER A 84 -17.73 9.86 -8.51
N SER A 85 -16.42 9.68 -8.38
CA SER A 85 -15.67 10.04 -7.18
C SER A 85 -15.89 11.49 -6.68
N PHE A 86 -16.26 12.43 -7.56
CA PHE A 86 -16.66 13.79 -7.16
C PHE A 86 -17.90 13.81 -6.26
N LEU A 87 -18.86 12.92 -6.49
CA LEU A 87 -20.05 12.80 -5.64
C LEU A 87 -19.68 12.32 -4.25
N SER A 88 -18.76 11.36 -4.11
CA SER A 88 -18.25 10.92 -2.80
C SER A 88 -17.57 12.05 -2.04
N VAL A 89 -16.76 12.88 -2.71
CA VAL A 89 -16.14 14.05 -2.08
C VAL A 89 -17.20 15.04 -1.60
N ALA A 90 -18.22 15.30 -2.43
CA ALA A 90 -19.31 16.17 -2.05
C ALA A 90 -20.15 15.62 -0.89
N LEU A 91 -20.47 14.33 -0.88
CA LEU A 91 -21.15 13.66 0.23
C LEU A 91 -20.42 13.91 1.55
N LYS A 92 -19.11 13.66 1.57
CA LYS A 92 -18.27 13.90 2.77
C LYS A 92 -18.26 15.36 3.19
N ARG A 93 -18.20 16.30 2.24
CA ARG A 93 -18.14 17.73 2.53
C ARG A 93 -19.47 18.30 3.01
N VAL A 94 -20.58 17.89 2.39
CA VAL A 94 -21.91 18.47 2.59
C VAL A 94 -22.68 17.77 3.70
N PHE A 95 -22.56 16.44 3.79
CA PHE A 95 -23.27 15.57 4.73
C PHE A 95 -22.34 14.87 5.74
N GLY A 96 -21.12 15.37 5.93
CA GLY A 96 -20.12 14.75 6.81
C GLY A 96 -20.62 14.44 8.24
N THR A 97 -21.43 15.33 8.81
CA THR A 97 -22.02 15.13 10.16
C THR A 97 -23.07 14.02 10.18
N ALA A 98 -23.89 13.91 9.13
CA ALA A 98 -24.86 12.82 8.95
C ALA A 98 -24.15 11.49 8.70
N MET A 99 -23.06 11.50 7.91
CA MET A 99 -22.18 10.34 7.70
C MET A 99 -21.44 9.91 8.97
N ALA A 100 -21.30 10.78 9.97
CA ALA A 100 -20.80 10.44 11.29
C ALA A 100 -21.89 9.89 12.21
N GLY A 101 -23.14 9.79 11.75
CA GLY A 101 -24.27 9.29 12.55
C GLY A 101 -24.77 10.30 13.58
N THR A 102 -24.47 11.59 13.42
CA THR A 102 -24.77 12.61 14.43
C THR A 102 -25.88 13.56 13.98
N SER A 103 -26.88 13.75 14.84
CA SER A 103 -27.92 14.78 14.68
C SER A 103 -28.28 15.40 16.03
N LYS A 104 -27.94 16.68 16.21
CA LYS A 104 -28.10 17.38 17.49
C LYS A 104 -29.53 17.39 18.02
N SER A 105 -30.53 17.48 17.14
CA SER A 105 -31.95 17.60 17.50
C SER A 105 -32.75 16.30 17.36
N ARG A 106 -32.18 15.28 16.70
CA ARG A 106 -32.85 14.03 16.32
C ARG A 106 -31.93 12.80 16.42
N GLN A 107 -31.12 12.72 17.47
CA GLN A 107 -30.13 11.64 17.59
C GLN A 107 -30.78 10.24 17.61
N ALA A 108 -31.87 10.05 18.36
CA ALA A 108 -32.59 8.77 18.39
C ALA A 108 -33.07 8.32 17.00
N LEU A 109 -33.49 9.26 16.14
CA LEU A 109 -33.87 8.97 14.76
C LEU A 109 -32.65 8.65 13.88
N ALA A 110 -31.53 9.36 14.08
CA ALA A 110 -30.28 9.09 13.38
C ALA A 110 -29.72 7.69 13.68
N ASP A 111 -29.93 7.19 14.90
CA ASP A 111 -29.52 5.85 15.34
C ASP A 111 -30.49 4.74 14.86
N THR A 112 -31.66 5.11 14.32
CA THR A 112 -32.72 4.18 13.93
C THR A 112 -32.71 3.90 12.43
N ALA A 113 -32.95 2.65 12.04
CA ALA A 113 -33.18 2.29 10.65
C ALA A 113 -34.56 2.78 10.18
N ILE A 114 -34.59 3.57 9.12
CA ILE A 114 -35.80 4.21 8.60
C ILE A 114 -35.96 3.93 7.10
N ALA A 115 -37.18 4.05 6.58
CA ALA A 115 -37.42 3.87 5.15
C ALA A 115 -36.76 4.99 4.35
N LEU A 116 -35.76 4.65 3.55
CA LEU A 116 -34.99 5.57 2.72
C LEU A 116 -34.99 5.13 1.27
N GLU A 117 -35.08 6.11 0.39
CA GLU A 117 -34.89 5.95 -1.05
C GLU A 117 -33.73 6.83 -1.50
N ALA A 118 -32.87 6.32 -2.38
CA ALA A 118 -31.84 7.09 -3.05
C ALA A 118 -31.96 6.92 -4.57
N GLU A 119 -31.91 8.02 -5.31
CA GLU A 119 -31.88 7.99 -6.78
C GLU A 119 -30.63 8.68 -7.30
N ILE A 120 -29.92 7.97 -8.19
CA ILE A 120 -28.78 8.46 -8.95
C ILE A 120 -29.17 8.40 -10.44
N PRO A 121 -29.55 9.53 -11.05
CA PRO A 121 -30.07 9.54 -12.42
C PRO A 121 -29.07 9.07 -13.47
N VAL A 122 -27.78 9.32 -13.26
CA VAL A 122 -26.71 8.98 -14.21
C VAL A 122 -25.50 8.43 -13.44
N LEU A 123 -25.36 7.12 -13.41
CA LEU A 123 -24.22 6.40 -12.85
C LEU A 123 -23.49 5.64 -13.97
N ARG A 124 -22.18 5.84 -14.08
CA ARG A 124 -21.38 5.03 -14.99
C ARG A 124 -21.18 3.63 -14.39
N CYS A 125 -21.68 2.61 -15.06
CA CYS A 125 -21.54 1.22 -14.63
C CYS A 125 -20.69 0.45 -15.64
N ARG A 126 -19.43 0.16 -15.27
CA ARG A 126 -18.55 -0.66 -16.11
C ARG A 126 -18.87 -2.15 -15.93
N GLY A 127 -19.40 -2.75 -16.99
CA GLY A 127 -19.74 -4.17 -17.06
C GLY A 127 -21.23 -4.42 -16.84
N SER A 128 -21.55 -5.59 -16.29
CA SER A 128 -22.93 -6.02 -16.05
C SER A 128 -23.59 -5.26 -14.89
N GLU A 129 -24.87 -4.93 -15.04
CA GLU A 129 -25.74 -4.34 -14.00
C GLU A 129 -25.88 -5.25 -12.78
N GLN A 130 -25.63 -6.55 -12.96
CA GLN A 130 -25.60 -7.54 -11.88
C GLN A 130 -24.61 -7.17 -10.77
N VAL A 131 -23.56 -6.38 -11.08
CA VAL A 131 -22.66 -5.83 -10.05
C VAL A 131 -23.40 -4.93 -9.07
N LEU A 132 -24.35 -4.12 -9.52
CA LEU A 132 -25.11 -3.22 -8.65
C LEU A 132 -26.00 -4.02 -7.70
N HIS A 133 -26.68 -5.04 -8.22
CA HIS A 133 -27.44 -5.99 -7.40
C HIS A 133 -26.54 -6.68 -6.36
N ALA A 134 -25.45 -7.30 -6.82
CA ALA A 134 -24.52 -8.03 -5.96
C ALA A 134 -23.83 -7.17 -4.89
N TRP A 135 -23.80 -5.84 -5.05
CA TRP A 135 -23.13 -4.92 -4.14
C TRP A 135 -24.07 -4.17 -3.21
N PHE A 136 -25.31 -3.90 -3.62
CA PHE A 136 -26.27 -3.18 -2.79
C PHE A 136 -27.31 -4.10 -2.12
N GLU A 137 -27.72 -5.22 -2.73
CA GLU A 137 -28.71 -6.13 -2.13
C GLU A 137 -28.22 -6.76 -0.80
N PRO A 138 -26.94 -7.20 -0.66
CA PRO A 138 -26.45 -7.71 0.63
C PRO A 138 -26.47 -6.67 1.77
N LEU A 139 -26.58 -5.38 1.44
CA LEU A 139 -26.68 -4.28 2.40
C LEU A 139 -28.14 -3.97 2.80
N GLY A 140 -29.10 -4.75 2.30
CA GLY A 140 -30.53 -4.59 2.63
C GLY A 140 -31.30 -3.66 1.71
N TYR A 141 -30.76 -3.33 0.52
CA TYR A 141 -31.46 -2.52 -0.47
C TYR A 141 -32.21 -3.38 -1.48
N THR A 142 -33.41 -2.93 -1.83
CA THR A 142 -34.02 -3.24 -3.13
C THR A 142 -33.35 -2.36 -4.18
N VAL A 143 -32.87 -2.98 -5.26
CA VAL A 143 -32.09 -2.31 -6.30
C VAL A 143 -32.89 -2.32 -7.60
N THR A 144 -33.16 -1.14 -8.15
CA THR A 144 -33.74 -0.98 -9.48
C THR A 144 -32.73 -0.28 -10.38
N VAL A 145 -32.42 -0.90 -11.52
CA VAL A 145 -31.46 -0.38 -12.49
C VAL A 145 -32.15 -0.26 -13.85
N GLU A 146 -31.97 0.89 -14.49
CA GLU A 146 -32.44 1.14 -15.85
C GLU A 146 -31.26 1.60 -16.71
N ARG A 147 -30.97 0.84 -17.79
CA ARG A 147 -29.94 1.21 -18.76
C ARG A 147 -30.39 2.42 -19.58
N LEU A 148 -29.55 3.44 -19.68
CA LEU A 148 -29.85 4.64 -20.46
C LEU A 148 -29.37 4.46 -21.90
N PRO A 149 -30.18 4.80 -22.93
CA PRO A 149 -29.75 4.78 -24.33
C PRO A 149 -28.67 5.85 -24.59
N LEU A 150 -27.82 5.66 -25.60
CA LEU A 150 -26.79 6.64 -25.95
C LEU A 150 -27.38 7.96 -26.44
N ASP A 151 -28.35 7.90 -27.36
CA ASP A 151 -29.19 9.04 -27.75
C ASP A 151 -30.61 8.49 -28.03
N PRO A 152 -31.65 8.93 -27.32
CA PRO A 152 -33.03 8.50 -27.57
C PRO A 152 -33.52 8.76 -29.00
N ARG A 153 -32.90 9.69 -29.74
CA ARG A 153 -33.24 10.02 -31.13
C ARG A 153 -32.57 9.08 -32.15
N PHE A 154 -31.54 8.35 -31.73
CA PHE A 154 -30.79 7.40 -32.56
C PHE A 154 -30.68 6.03 -31.84
N PRO A 155 -31.79 5.27 -31.72
CA PRO A 155 -31.80 3.99 -31.00
C PRO A 155 -30.81 2.96 -31.55
N GLU A 156 -30.46 3.06 -32.83
CA GLU A 156 -29.48 2.20 -33.50
C GLU A 156 -28.06 2.33 -32.95
N TRP A 157 -27.75 3.41 -32.21
CA TRP A 157 -26.46 3.56 -31.50
C TRP A 157 -26.37 2.69 -30.24
N GLY A 158 -27.49 2.12 -29.81
CA GLY A 158 -27.58 1.22 -28.67
C GLY A 158 -27.46 1.92 -27.32
N ASP A 159 -27.12 1.14 -26.30
CA ASP A 159 -27.08 1.56 -24.92
C ASP A 159 -25.82 2.35 -24.56
N SER A 160 -25.98 3.34 -23.68
CA SER A 160 -24.87 4.07 -23.09
C SER A 160 -24.19 3.24 -21.98
N PRO A 161 -22.96 3.60 -21.57
CA PRO A 161 -22.34 3.00 -20.39
C PRO A 161 -22.96 3.47 -19.06
N TYR A 162 -24.05 4.25 -19.10
CA TYR A 162 -24.70 4.83 -17.93
C TYR A 162 -26.01 4.13 -17.60
N VAL A 163 -26.32 4.11 -16.32
CA VAL A 163 -27.58 3.59 -15.79
C VAL A 163 -28.19 4.62 -14.85
N ARG A 164 -29.52 4.59 -14.74
CA ARG A 164 -30.24 5.16 -13.59
C ARG A 164 -30.28 4.09 -12.50
N LEU A 165 -29.87 4.46 -11.29
CA LEU A 165 -29.88 3.59 -10.12
C LEU A 165 -30.86 4.13 -9.09
N GLN A 166 -31.78 3.28 -8.65
CA GLN A 166 -32.66 3.55 -7.51
C GLN A 166 -32.43 2.49 -6.43
N LEU A 167 -32.31 2.94 -5.20
CA LEU A 167 -32.14 2.13 -4.01
C LEU A 167 -33.27 2.43 -3.05
N ALA A 168 -33.90 1.39 -2.50
CA ALA A 168 -34.91 1.53 -1.44
C ALA A 168 -34.63 0.54 -0.32
N GLY A 169 -34.68 0.96 0.94
CA GLY A 169 -34.46 0.05 2.07
C GLY A 169 -34.74 0.69 3.43
N THR A 170 -34.86 -0.15 4.46
CA THR A 170 -34.97 0.30 5.86
C THR A 170 -33.59 0.24 6.50
N VAL A 171 -32.87 1.36 6.50
CA VAL A 171 -31.47 1.48 6.96
C VAL A 171 -31.26 2.79 7.70
N ARG A 172 -30.17 2.94 8.46
CA ARG A 172 -29.81 4.24 9.02
C ARG A 172 -29.32 5.16 7.91
N LEU A 173 -29.56 6.47 8.04
CA LEU A 173 -29.09 7.44 7.05
C LEU A 173 -27.56 7.42 6.92
N GLN A 174 -26.85 7.24 8.03
CA GLN A 174 -25.40 7.09 8.05
C GLN A 174 -24.95 5.95 7.13
N ASP A 175 -25.58 4.78 7.24
CA ASP A 175 -25.21 3.59 6.48
C ASP A 175 -25.45 3.85 4.98
N LEU A 176 -26.61 4.39 4.59
CA LEU A 176 -26.87 4.77 3.19
C LEU A 176 -25.80 5.72 2.62
N LEU A 177 -25.46 6.78 3.35
CA LEU A 177 -24.46 7.75 2.88
C LEU A 177 -23.05 7.15 2.78
N THR A 178 -22.68 6.27 3.73
CA THR A 178 -21.37 5.61 3.72
C THR A 178 -21.27 4.51 2.65
N HIS A 179 -22.34 3.76 2.43
CA HIS A 179 -22.45 2.81 1.31
C HIS A 179 -22.28 3.52 -0.03
N LEU A 180 -23.01 4.62 -0.27
CA LEU A 180 -22.87 5.42 -1.49
C LEU A 180 -21.45 6.00 -1.63
N TYR A 181 -20.86 6.49 -0.54
CA TYR A 181 -19.51 7.06 -0.53
C TYR A 181 -18.46 6.06 -1.02
N VAL A 182 -18.54 4.79 -0.59
CA VAL A 182 -17.59 3.72 -0.94
C VAL A 182 -17.92 3.09 -2.29
N LEU A 183 -19.18 2.76 -2.54
CA LEU A 183 -19.57 1.94 -3.68
C LEU A 183 -19.59 2.71 -5.00
N LEU A 184 -20.00 3.99 -5.02
CA LEU A 184 -20.08 4.75 -6.28
C LEU A 184 -18.71 4.86 -7.00
N PRO A 185 -17.59 5.22 -6.32
CA PRO A 185 -16.27 5.20 -6.94
C PRO A 185 -15.83 3.80 -7.39
N ALA A 186 -16.20 2.75 -6.64
CA ALA A 186 -15.87 1.38 -6.99
C ALA A 186 -16.64 0.89 -8.23
N VAL A 187 -17.90 1.32 -8.41
CA VAL A 187 -18.71 1.00 -9.59
C VAL A 187 -18.18 1.69 -10.84
N ASP A 188 -17.88 3.00 -10.74
CA ASP A 188 -17.28 3.79 -11.82
C ASP A 188 -15.92 3.20 -12.23
N GLY A 189 -15.12 2.79 -11.23
CA GLY A 189 -13.82 2.13 -11.44
C GLY A 189 -12.78 3.06 -12.08
N ASP A 190 -13.01 4.37 -12.03
CA ASP A 190 -12.17 5.40 -12.63
C ASP A 190 -12.11 6.64 -11.73
N LYS A 191 -11.15 6.66 -10.81
CA LYS A 191 -10.89 7.83 -9.96
C LYS A 191 -10.08 8.86 -10.75
N HIS A 192 -10.50 10.12 -10.67
CA HIS A 192 -9.85 11.22 -11.38
C HIS A 192 -8.46 11.55 -10.86
N TYR A 193 -8.14 11.18 -9.63
CA TYR A 193 -6.89 11.50 -8.96
C TYR A 193 -6.06 10.24 -8.73
N TYR A 194 -4.79 10.44 -8.40
CA TYR A 194 -3.90 9.36 -8.01
C TYR A 194 -4.40 8.68 -6.73
N VAL A 195 -4.50 7.35 -6.74
CA VAL A 195 -4.94 6.56 -5.59
C VAL A 195 -3.69 6.17 -4.79
N GLY A 196 -3.52 6.80 -3.62
CA GLY A 196 -2.42 6.54 -2.70
C GLY A 196 -2.84 5.69 -1.49
N HIS A 197 -1.91 5.55 -0.54
CA HIS A 197 -2.15 4.84 0.73
C HIS A 197 -3.17 5.54 1.63
N ASP A 198 -3.29 6.87 1.53
CA ASP A 198 -4.32 7.66 2.24
C ASP A 198 -5.75 7.24 1.87
N GLU A 199 -5.90 6.63 0.70
CA GLU A 199 -7.17 6.12 0.21
C GLU A 199 -7.60 4.82 0.90
N ILE A 200 -6.65 4.05 1.44
CA ILE A 200 -6.93 2.90 2.28
C ILE A 200 -7.58 3.37 3.58
N ASP A 201 -6.99 4.37 4.24
CA ASP A 201 -7.54 4.88 5.50
C ASP A 201 -8.96 5.42 5.32
N LYS A 202 -9.24 6.13 4.22
CA LYS A 202 -10.59 6.60 3.88
C LYS A 202 -11.56 5.45 3.62
N LEU A 203 -11.10 4.40 2.94
CA LEU A 203 -11.90 3.20 2.67
C LEU A 203 -12.26 2.48 3.96
N LEU A 204 -11.31 2.32 4.88
CA LEU A 204 -11.54 1.64 6.16
C LEU A 204 -12.43 2.47 7.08
N ASP A 205 -12.18 3.77 7.18
CA ASP A 205 -12.99 4.71 7.97
C ASP A 205 -14.47 4.72 7.55
N LYS A 206 -14.77 4.54 6.26
CA LYS A 206 -16.15 4.54 5.73
C LYS A 206 -16.72 3.16 5.42
N GLY A 207 -15.86 2.17 5.22
CA GLY A 207 -16.22 0.77 5.03
C GLY A 207 -16.64 0.10 6.34
N GLY A 208 -16.14 0.59 7.49
CA GLY A 208 -16.53 0.12 8.81
C GLY A 208 -16.58 -1.42 8.91
N THR A 209 -17.53 -1.93 9.68
CA THR A 209 -17.77 -3.38 9.81
C THR A 209 -18.60 -3.95 8.66
N TRP A 210 -19.29 -3.13 7.87
CA TRP A 210 -20.13 -3.62 6.79
C TRP A 210 -19.29 -4.13 5.62
N LEU A 211 -18.18 -3.47 5.30
CA LEU A 211 -17.32 -3.84 4.19
C LEU A 211 -16.56 -5.15 4.48
N SER A 212 -16.13 -5.37 5.73
CA SER A 212 -15.49 -6.63 6.13
C SER A 212 -16.45 -7.82 6.04
N ALA A 213 -17.72 -7.62 6.44
CA ALA A 213 -18.78 -8.62 6.31
C ALA A 213 -19.32 -8.79 4.87
N HIS A 214 -18.98 -7.91 3.94
CA HIS A 214 -19.58 -7.91 2.60
C HIS A 214 -19.10 -9.10 1.75
N PRO A 215 -20.01 -9.87 1.10
CA PRO A 215 -19.62 -11.04 0.29
C PRO A 215 -18.76 -10.67 -0.93
N GLN A 216 -18.90 -9.44 -1.43
CA GLN A 216 -18.14 -8.91 -2.57
C GLN A 216 -16.97 -8.00 -2.14
N ARG A 217 -16.49 -8.07 -0.89
CA ARG A 217 -15.46 -7.15 -0.35
C ARG A 217 -14.21 -7.04 -1.23
N GLU A 218 -13.69 -8.16 -1.73
CA GLU A 218 -12.48 -8.18 -2.57
C GLU A 218 -12.70 -7.44 -3.89
N ALA A 219 -13.86 -7.64 -4.52
CA ALA A 219 -14.22 -6.96 -5.75
C ALA A 219 -14.39 -5.45 -5.54
N ILE A 220 -15.02 -5.05 -4.41
CA ILE A 220 -15.25 -3.65 -4.05
C ILE A 220 -13.91 -2.96 -3.77
N VAL A 221 -13.08 -3.50 -2.86
CA VAL A 221 -11.75 -2.98 -2.51
C VAL A 221 -10.87 -2.92 -3.74
N GLY A 222 -10.88 -3.99 -4.53
CA GLY A 222 -10.18 -4.10 -5.81
C GLY A 222 -10.53 -2.96 -6.75
N ARG A 223 -11.81 -2.69 -7.02
CA ARG A 223 -12.19 -1.59 -7.92
C ARG A 223 -11.98 -0.21 -7.29
N TYR A 224 -12.23 -0.06 -5.99
CA TYR A 224 -12.03 1.20 -5.26
C TYR A 224 -10.57 1.68 -5.31
N LEU A 225 -9.63 0.74 -5.23
CA LEU A 225 -8.18 0.98 -5.29
C LEU A 225 -7.59 0.76 -6.69
N ARG A 226 -8.42 0.82 -7.74
CA ARG A 226 -8.02 0.67 -9.16
C ARG A 226 -7.19 -0.59 -9.45
N ARG A 227 -7.43 -1.67 -8.70
CA ARG A 227 -6.75 -2.96 -8.78
C ARG A 227 -5.23 -2.87 -8.56
N HIS A 228 -4.77 -1.85 -7.83
CA HIS A 228 -3.37 -1.73 -7.44
C HIS A 228 -3.04 -2.79 -6.38
N LYS A 229 -2.47 -3.93 -6.82
CA LYS A 229 -2.32 -5.13 -6.00
C LYS A 229 -1.74 -4.88 -4.59
N PRO A 230 -0.66 -4.09 -4.41
CA PRO A 230 -0.14 -3.77 -3.08
C PRO A 230 -1.16 -3.07 -2.17
N LEU A 231 -1.91 -2.09 -2.71
CA LEU A 231 -2.89 -1.35 -1.92
C LEU A 231 -4.11 -2.22 -1.59
N VAL A 232 -4.53 -3.07 -2.53
CA VAL A 232 -5.65 -4.00 -2.34
C VAL A 232 -5.33 -5.03 -1.26
N ARG A 233 -4.13 -5.61 -1.29
CA ARG A 233 -3.66 -6.54 -0.24
C ARG A 233 -3.63 -5.86 1.13
N ALA A 234 -2.96 -4.70 1.23
CA ALA A 234 -2.88 -3.95 2.47
C ALA A 234 -4.25 -3.54 3.04
N ALA A 235 -5.21 -3.18 2.17
CA ALA A 235 -6.57 -2.86 2.59
C ALA A 235 -7.36 -4.10 3.04
N LEU A 236 -7.21 -5.24 2.37
CA LEU A 236 -7.88 -6.49 2.74
C LEU A 236 -7.33 -7.07 4.05
N ALA A 237 -6.01 -7.06 4.24
CA ALA A 237 -5.35 -7.45 5.48
C ALA A 237 -5.92 -6.69 6.68
N ARG A 238 -6.00 -5.36 6.57
CA ARG A 238 -6.59 -4.48 7.59
C ARG A 238 -8.11 -4.65 7.78
N LEU A 239 -8.84 -5.09 6.76
CA LEU A 239 -10.28 -5.36 6.86
C LEU A 239 -10.58 -6.69 7.56
N LEU A 240 -9.65 -7.63 7.49
CA LEU A 240 -9.79 -8.98 8.03
C LEU A 240 -9.14 -9.14 9.41
N ASP A 241 -8.58 -8.06 9.96
CA ASP A 241 -7.74 -8.06 11.17
C ASP A 241 -6.64 -9.13 11.10
N ASP A 242 -6.06 -9.31 9.92
CA ASP A 242 -4.90 -10.19 9.71
C ASP A 242 -3.64 -9.41 10.13
N GLU A 243 -3.31 -9.51 11.43
CA GLU A 243 -2.18 -8.81 12.04
C GLU A 243 -0.84 -9.16 11.37
N GLU A 244 -0.67 -10.40 10.91
CA GLU A 244 0.54 -10.83 10.19
C GLU A 244 0.63 -10.13 8.83
N GLU A 245 -0.42 -10.18 8.00
CA GLU A 245 -0.40 -9.48 6.71
C GLU A 245 -0.28 -7.95 6.84
N ALA A 246 -0.80 -7.36 7.92
CA ALA A 246 -0.68 -5.92 8.17
C ALA A 246 0.74 -5.49 8.54
N ILE A 247 1.45 -6.29 9.35
CA ILE A 247 2.87 -6.09 9.66
C ILE A 247 3.69 -6.21 8.37
N ASP A 248 3.42 -7.24 7.57
CA ASP A 248 4.14 -7.48 6.31
C ASP A 248 3.96 -6.33 5.31
N ALA A 249 2.73 -5.84 5.13
CA ALA A 249 2.48 -4.69 4.25
C ALA A 249 3.18 -3.41 4.74
N GLN A 250 3.38 -3.28 6.05
CA GLN A 250 4.14 -2.19 6.63
C GLN A 250 5.66 -2.36 6.41
N GLU A 251 6.20 -3.56 6.49
CA GLU A 251 7.60 -3.87 6.17
C GLU A 251 7.89 -3.61 4.69
N GLU A 252 7.08 -4.15 3.77
CA GLU A 252 7.19 -3.91 2.32
C GLU A 252 7.18 -2.40 1.99
N ARG A 253 6.39 -1.61 2.72
CA ARG A 253 6.33 -0.16 2.55
C ARG A 253 7.63 0.53 2.94
N LYS A 254 8.28 0.08 4.02
CA LYS A 254 9.52 0.68 4.49
C LYS A 254 10.68 0.34 3.55
N GLU A 255 10.75 -0.91 3.09
CA GLU A 255 11.74 -1.35 2.10
C GLU A 255 11.57 -0.56 0.79
N ALA A 256 10.33 -0.37 0.32
CA ALA A 256 10.06 0.41 -0.88
C ALA A 256 10.45 1.89 -0.75
N ALA A 257 10.40 2.46 0.46
CA ALA A 257 10.83 3.84 0.71
C ALA A 257 12.36 3.98 0.62
N GLU A 258 13.10 3.02 1.18
CA GLU A 258 14.55 2.96 1.05
C GLU A 258 14.98 2.71 -0.40
N ASP A 259 14.37 1.71 -1.07
CA ASP A 259 14.64 1.41 -2.48
C ASP A 259 14.40 2.67 -3.35
N ALA A 260 13.39 3.50 -3.05
CA ALA A 260 13.14 4.75 -3.77
C ALA A 260 14.25 5.81 -3.57
N ILE A 261 14.89 5.83 -2.40
CA ILE A 261 16.03 6.71 -2.09
C ILE A 261 17.29 6.21 -2.83
N GLU A 262 17.52 4.90 -2.84
CA GLU A 262 18.74 4.28 -3.38
C GLU A 262 18.73 4.07 -4.90
N ARG A 263 17.54 3.91 -5.50
CA ARG A 263 17.35 3.58 -6.92
C ARG A 263 18.04 4.51 -7.92
N PRO A 264 18.10 5.85 -7.74
CA PRO A 264 18.83 6.73 -8.65
C PRO A 264 20.32 6.39 -8.77
N LEU A 265 20.89 5.73 -7.76
CA LEU A 265 22.29 5.32 -7.70
C LEU A 265 22.46 3.80 -7.90
N SER A 266 21.39 3.04 -8.10
CA SER A 266 21.41 1.57 -8.19
C SER A 266 22.21 0.91 -7.06
N LEU A 267 22.13 1.42 -5.83
CA LEU A 267 23.02 0.98 -4.74
C LEU A 267 22.84 -0.48 -4.37
N ASN A 268 21.61 -0.98 -4.34
CA ASN A 268 21.34 -2.40 -4.09
C ASN A 268 22.09 -3.30 -5.09
N ASP A 269 22.04 -2.97 -6.39
CA ASP A 269 22.74 -3.74 -7.44
C ASP A 269 24.26 -3.67 -7.26
N GLN A 270 24.81 -2.47 -7.00
CA GLN A 270 26.24 -2.29 -6.75
C GLN A 270 26.70 -3.09 -5.52
N ARG A 271 25.90 -3.08 -4.46
CA ARG A 271 26.14 -3.83 -3.22
C ARG A 271 26.18 -5.33 -3.50
N MET A 272 25.16 -5.84 -4.17
CA MET A 272 25.09 -7.25 -4.53
C MET A 272 26.29 -7.70 -5.37
N GLN A 273 26.66 -6.92 -6.39
CA GLN A 273 27.81 -7.24 -7.24
C GLN A 273 29.13 -7.20 -6.49
N ALA A 274 29.33 -6.21 -5.60
CA ALA A 274 30.53 -6.13 -4.77
C ALA A 274 30.68 -7.35 -3.84
N VAL A 275 29.57 -7.82 -3.25
CA VAL A 275 29.57 -9.02 -2.40
C VAL A 275 29.86 -10.28 -3.23
N VAL A 276 29.24 -10.43 -4.40
CA VAL A 276 29.52 -11.56 -5.32
C VAL A 276 30.99 -11.59 -5.72
N GLU A 277 31.58 -10.44 -6.07
CA GLU A 277 32.99 -10.35 -6.45
C GLU A 277 33.94 -10.64 -5.27
N ALA A 278 33.57 -10.20 -4.05
CA ALA A 278 34.32 -10.54 -2.85
C ALA A 278 34.32 -12.06 -2.60
N LEU A 279 33.17 -12.72 -2.71
CA LEU A 279 33.04 -14.17 -2.56
C LEU A 279 33.79 -14.93 -3.66
N ARG A 280 33.76 -14.42 -4.90
CA ARG A 280 34.53 -14.95 -6.03
C ARG A 280 36.03 -14.90 -5.74
N THR A 281 36.54 -13.74 -5.34
CA THR A 281 37.95 -13.53 -4.98
C THR A 281 38.40 -14.43 -3.83
N LEU A 282 37.52 -14.68 -2.85
CA LEU A 282 37.78 -15.59 -1.73
C LEU A 282 37.76 -17.08 -2.14
N GLY A 283 37.30 -17.40 -3.36
CA GLY A 283 37.18 -18.77 -3.83
C GLY A 283 36.12 -19.59 -3.07
N ALA A 284 35.13 -18.93 -2.45
CA ALA A 284 34.10 -19.60 -1.67
C ALA A 284 33.23 -20.49 -2.55
N ARG A 285 32.94 -21.72 -2.08
CA ARG A 285 32.06 -22.69 -2.78
C ARG A 285 30.79 -22.93 -2.00
N ARG A 286 30.86 -22.88 -0.67
CA ARG A 286 29.75 -23.04 0.26
C ARG A 286 29.51 -21.71 0.95
N VAL A 287 28.40 -21.04 0.62
CA VAL A 287 28.09 -19.69 1.15
C VAL A 287 26.80 -19.68 1.95
N VAL A 288 26.84 -19.07 3.13
CA VAL A 288 25.65 -18.75 3.93
C VAL A 288 25.26 -17.29 3.71
N ASP A 289 23.99 -17.03 3.46
CA ASP A 289 23.41 -15.69 3.44
C ASP A 289 22.53 -15.52 4.68
N LEU A 290 23.00 -14.70 5.62
CA LEU A 290 22.41 -14.46 6.92
C LEU A 290 21.53 -13.21 6.86
N GLY A 291 20.23 -13.36 7.11
CA GLY A 291 19.25 -12.32 6.79
C GLY A 291 19.03 -12.24 5.29
N CYS A 292 18.78 -13.39 4.64
CA CYS A 292 18.74 -13.46 3.18
C CYS A 292 17.55 -12.72 2.54
N GLY A 293 16.57 -12.31 3.36
CA GLY A 293 15.36 -11.65 2.91
C GLY A 293 14.67 -12.45 1.81
N GLU A 294 14.23 -11.74 0.77
CA GLU A 294 13.63 -12.33 -0.42
C GLU A 294 14.65 -13.00 -1.38
N GLY A 295 15.86 -13.32 -0.94
CA GLY A 295 16.83 -14.15 -1.67
C GLY A 295 17.51 -13.50 -2.88
N ARG A 296 17.70 -12.17 -2.90
CA ARG A 296 18.35 -11.47 -4.02
C ARG A 296 19.79 -11.93 -4.23
N LEU A 297 20.62 -11.96 -3.17
CA LEU A 297 22.01 -12.42 -3.24
C LEU A 297 22.07 -13.90 -3.64
N LEU A 298 21.24 -14.73 -3.03
CA LEU A 298 21.13 -16.16 -3.36
C LEU A 298 20.87 -16.40 -4.86
N GLY A 299 19.99 -15.59 -5.47
CA GLY A 299 19.68 -15.70 -6.90
C GLY A 299 20.83 -15.33 -7.82
N LEU A 300 21.72 -14.43 -7.38
CA LEU A 300 22.96 -14.12 -8.10
C LEU A 300 23.99 -15.23 -7.91
N LEU A 301 24.21 -15.68 -6.68
CA LEU A 301 25.18 -16.73 -6.38
C LEU A 301 24.81 -18.09 -7.00
N LEU A 302 23.52 -18.38 -7.20
CA LEU A 302 23.09 -19.61 -7.86
C LEU A 302 23.59 -19.68 -9.32
N LYS A 303 23.82 -18.53 -9.96
CA LYS A 303 24.37 -18.41 -11.33
C LYS A 303 25.88 -18.55 -11.38
N GLU A 304 26.58 -18.41 -10.24
CA GLU A 304 28.02 -18.54 -10.15
C GLU A 304 28.43 -20.02 -10.21
N PRO A 305 29.23 -20.46 -11.21
CA PRO A 305 29.59 -21.87 -11.37
C PRO A 305 30.42 -22.44 -10.22
N GLN A 306 31.19 -21.59 -9.51
CA GLN A 306 32.02 -22.01 -8.38
C GLN A 306 31.23 -22.35 -7.13
N ILE A 307 29.98 -21.87 -7.02
CA ILE A 307 29.17 -22.04 -5.82
C ILE A 307 28.54 -23.43 -5.85
N GLU A 308 28.94 -24.29 -4.94
CA GLU A 308 28.44 -25.66 -4.82
C GLU A 308 27.24 -25.73 -3.88
N HIS A 309 27.22 -24.94 -2.80
CA HIS A 309 26.11 -24.92 -1.86
C HIS A 309 25.79 -23.54 -1.29
N LEU A 310 24.51 -23.27 -1.14
CA LEU A 310 23.92 -22.06 -0.61
C LEU A 310 22.99 -22.38 0.54
N LEU A 311 23.11 -21.62 1.61
CA LEU A 311 22.19 -21.64 2.74
C LEU A 311 21.68 -20.22 2.99
N GLY A 312 20.40 -19.97 2.72
CA GLY A 312 19.71 -18.75 3.13
C GLY A 312 19.09 -18.93 4.50
N ILE A 313 19.41 -18.05 5.44
CA ILE A 313 18.79 -18.02 6.76
C ILE A 313 18.07 -16.69 6.95
N ASP A 314 16.82 -16.75 7.36
CA ASP A 314 16.05 -15.56 7.75
C ASP A 314 15.18 -15.85 8.97
N VAL A 315 14.89 -14.80 9.75
CA VAL A 315 13.98 -14.87 10.91
C VAL A 315 12.52 -14.79 10.45
N SER A 316 12.26 -14.24 9.27
CA SER A 316 10.93 -14.20 8.65
C SER A 316 10.71 -15.43 7.77
N LEU A 317 9.78 -16.30 8.18
CA LEU A 317 9.32 -17.42 7.35
C LEU A 317 8.75 -16.94 6.01
N ARG A 318 8.07 -15.78 6.01
CA ARG A 318 7.51 -15.19 4.79
C ARG A 318 8.57 -14.70 3.83
N SER A 319 9.66 -14.08 4.32
CA SER A 319 10.81 -13.73 3.48
C SER A 319 11.40 -14.96 2.80
N LEU A 320 11.43 -16.11 3.51
CA LEU A 320 11.86 -17.39 2.95
C LEU A 320 10.87 -17.92 1.89
N ASP A 321 9.56 -17.77 2.08
CA ASP A 321 8.57 -18.12 1.06
C ASP A 321 8.71 -17.23 -0.19
N HIS A 322 8.85 -15.91 -0.01
CA HIS A 322 9.14 -14.98 -1.10
C HIS A 322 10.45 -15.29 -1.82
N ALA A 323 11.49 -15.68 -1.08
CA ALA A 323 12.75 -16.14 -1.65
C ALA A 323 12.55 -17.43 -2.46
N ALA A 324 11.79 -18.39 -1.94
CA ALA A 324 11.49 -19.64 -2.64
C ALA A 324 10.77 -19.38 -3.98
N ASP A 325 9.80 -18.48 -3.96
CA ASP A 325 9.03 -18.06 -5.13
C ASP A 325 9.90 -17.31 -6.15
N ARG A 326 10.68 -16.31 -5.70
CA ARG A 326 11.58 -15.53 -6.57
C ARG A 326 12.65 -16.40 -7.23
N LEU A 327 13.20 -17.34 -6.47
CA LEU A 327 14.21 -18.28 -6.96
C LEU A 327 13.60 -19.42 -7.78
N HIS A 328 12.26 -19.49 -7.83
CA HIS A 328 11.50 -20.53 -8.51
C HIS A 328 11.91 -21.94 -8.08
N LEU A 329 12.13 -22.16 -6.78
CA LEU A 329 12.74 -23.39 -6.27
C LEU A 329 12.03 -24.67 -6.74
N GLU A 330 10.70 -24.66 -6.84
CA GLU A 330 9.93 -25.82 -7.32
C GLU A 330 10.15 -26.14 -8.80
N ARG A 331 10.58 -25.16 -9.59
CA ARG A 331 10.79 -25.27 -11.04
C ARG A 331 12.27 -25.40 -11.41
N LEU A 332 13.18 -25.27 -10.44
CA LEU A 332 14.60 -25.40 -10.69
C LEU A 332 14.95 -26.84 -11.14
N PRO A 333 15.90 -26.99 -12.07
CA PRO A 333 16.46 -28.30 -12.39
C PRO A 333 16.97 -29.01 -11.13
N PRO A 334 16.83 -30.34 -11.00
CA PRO A 334 17.16 -31.06 -9.76
C PRO A 334 18.56 -30.79 -9.20
N LEU A 335 19.57 -30.69 -10.07
CA LEU A 335 20.94 -30.39 -9.67
C LEU A 335 21.10 -28.97 -9.12
N GLN A 336 20.39 -27.98 -9.67
CA GLN A 336 20.41 -26.62 -9.13
C GLN A 336 19.62 -26.52 -7.84
N ARG A 337 18.49 -27.23 -7.73
CA ARG A 337 17.67 -27.25 -6.52
C ARG A 337 18.42 -27.81 -5.31
N GLN A 338 19.27 -28.82 -5.51
CA GLN A 338 20.12 -29.41 -4.46
C GLN A 338 21.21 -28.46 -3.96
N ARG A 339 21.58 -27.44 -4.74
CA ARG A 339 22.61 -26.46 -4.35
C ARG A 339 22.09 -25.45 -3.34
N ILE A 340 20.78 -25.32 -3.11
CA ILE A 340 20.22 -24.25 -2.28
C ILE A 340 19.28 -24.77 -1.18
N THR A 341 19.49 -24.29 0.04
CA THR A 341 18.62 -24.55 1.19
C THR A 341 18.18 -23.24 1.80
N LEU A 342 16.88 -23.12 2.10
CA LEU A 342 16.32 -22.02 2.87
C LEU A 342 15.95 -22.53 4.26
N ALA A 343 16.24 -21.73 5.29
CA ALA A 343 16.18 -22.16 6.66
C ALA A 343 15.71 -21.03 7.57
N HIS A 344 14.69 -21.29 8.39
CA HIS A 344 14.31 -20.35 9.45
C HIS A 344 15.36 -20.33 10.57
N GLY A 345 15.76 -19.14 10.99
CA GLY A 345 16.73 -18.94 12.07
C GLY A 345 16.99 -17.47 12.38
N ALA A 346 17.34 -17.18 13.63
CA ALA A 346 17.72 -15.83 14.05
C ALA A 346 19.23 -15.71 14.25
N LEU A 347 19.75 -14.55 13.87
CA LEU A 347 21.18 -14.23 13.77
C LEU A 347 21.92 -14.18 15.12
N THR A 348 21.17 -14.08 16.21
CA THR A 348 21.69 -14.06 17.58
C THR A 348 21.81 -15.46 18.21
N TYR A 349 21.29 -16.49 17.55
CA TYR A 349 21.35 -17.86 18.02
C TYR A 349 22.50 -18.63 17.36
N ARG A 350 23.04 -19.60 18.10
CA ARG A 350 24.03 -20.52 17.53
C ARG A 350 23.34 -21.43 16.53
N ASP A 351 23.87 -21.47 15.32
CA ASP A 351 23.33 -22.31 14.26
C ASP A 351 24.43 -23.23 13.71
N ARG A 352 24.32 -24.52 14.04
CA ARG A 352 25.28 -25.55 13.56
C ARG A 352 25.23 -25.73 12.05
N ARG A 353 24.17 -25.30 11.36
CA ARG A 353 24.07 -25.40 9.90
C ARG A 353 25.11 -24.52 9.19
N ILE A 354 25.67 -23.53 9.87
CA ILE A 354 26.73 -22.65 9.37
C ILE A 354 28.11 -23.34 9.39
N GLU A 355 28.29 -24.34 10.25
CA GLU A 355 29.58 -25.04 10.38
C GLU A 355 29.96 -25.74 9.05
N GLY A 356 31.22 -25.58 8.64
CA GLY A 356 31.72 -26.16 7.38
C GLY A 356 31.33 -25.40 6.11
N PHE A 357 30.81 -24.18 6.23
CA PHE A 357 30.71 -23.23 5.11
C PHE A 357 32.01 -22.41 4.98
N ASP A 358 32.35 -22.04 3.74
CA ASP A 358 33.58 -21.32 3.40
C ASP A 358 33.44 -19.81 3.69
N ALA A 359 32.22 -19.28 3.49
CA ALA A 359 31.92 -17.89 3.74
C ALA A 359 30.50 -17.69 4.29
N ALA A 360 30.32 -16.64 5.08
CA ALA A 360 29.02 -16.12 5.46
C ALA A 360 28.87 -14.65 5.05
N CYS A 361 27.68 -14.26 4.62
CA CYS A 361 27.32 -12.90 4.27
C CYS A 361 26.26 -12.38 5.23
N ALA A 362 26.38 -11.15 5.71
CA ALA A 362 25.31 -10.43 6.41
C ALA A 362 25.21 -9.03 5.78
N ILE A 363 24.28 -8.88 4.84
CA ILE A 363 24.22 -7.73 3.93
C ILE A 363 23.06 -6.82 4.32
N GLU A 364 23.37 -5.62 4.82
CA GLU A 364 22.39 -4.67 5.36
C GLU A 364 21.50 -5.27 6.47
N VAL A 365 22.14 -5.90 7.46
CA VAL A 365 21.42 -6.66 8.50
C VAL A 365 21.68 -6.12 9.89
N ILE A 366 22.91 -5.67 10.15
CA ILE A 366 23.34 -5.35 11.51
C ILE A 366 22.64 -4.09 12.03
N GLU A 367 22.30 -3.15 11.16
CA GLU A 367 21.60 -1.90 11.42
C GLU A 367 20.14 -2.10 11.86
N HIS A 368 19.53 -3.24 11.53
CA HIS A 368 18.18 -3.60 12.00
C HIS A 368 18.22 -4.25 13.39
N MET A 369 19.41 -4.56 13.92
CA MET A 369 19.57 -5.14 15.25
C MET A 369 19.67 -4.06 16.32
N ASP A 370 19.06 -4.30 17.49
CA ASP A 370 19.33 -3.45 18.65
C ASP A 370 20.81 -3.57 19.04
N ALA A 371 21.49 -2.44 19.28
CA ALA A 371 22.91 -2.43 19.63
C ALA A 371 23.33 -3.42 20.75
N PRO A 372 22.53 -3.65 21.82
CA PRO A 372 22.83 -4.66 22.83
C PRO A 372 22.87 -6.12 22.32
N ARG A 373 22.31 -6.40 21.14
CA ARG A 373 22.29 -7.74 20.51
C ARG A 373 23.51 -8.02 19.63
N LEU A 374 24.28 -6.99 19.23
CA LEU A 374 25.48 -7.16 18.41
C LEU A 374 26.52 -8.11 19.03
N PRO A 375 26.79 -8.12 20.35
CA PRO A 375 27.69 -9.12 20.94
C PRO A 375 27.17 -10.56 20.83
N ALA A 376 25.84 -10.76 20.77
CA ALA A 376 25.26 -12.08 20.56
C ALA A 376 25.43 -12.53 19.10
N PHE A 377 25.22 -11.64 18.14
CA PHE A 377 25.52 -11.86 16.72
C PHE A 377 27.00 -12.19 16.50
N GLU A 378 27.90 -11.39 17.08
CA GLU A 378 29.35 -11.61 17.02
C GLU A 378 29.69 -13.02 17.50
N ARG A 379 29.20 -13.40 18.69
CA ARG A 379 29.45 -14.74 19.22
C ARG A 379 28.87 -15.84 18.32
N ALA A 380 27.64 -15.70 17.85
CA ALA A 380 26.97 -16.69 17.00
C ALA A 380 27.77 -16.93 15.71
N LEU A 381 28.14 -15.87 15.01
CA LEU A 381 28.81 -15.96 13.71
C LEU A 381 30.32 -16.19 13.83
N PHE A 382 31.04 -15.30 14.51
CA PHE A 382 32.50 -15.32 14.59
C PHE A 382 33.04 -16.24 15.70
N GLY A 383 32.23 -16.53 16.72
CA GLY A 383 32.60 -17.39 17.84
C GLY A 383 32.24 -18.87 17.62
N PHE A 384 31.03 -19.17 17.14
CA PHE A 384 30.52 -20.53 16.93
C PHE A 384 30.58 -20.98 15.48
N GLY A 385 29.91 -20.25 14.56
CA GLY A 385 29.89 -20.62 13.13
C GLY A 385 31.29 -20.63 12.51
N ARG A 386 32.12 -19.64 12.90
CA ARG A 386 33.54 -19.49 12.53
C ARG A 386 33.84 -19.78 11.05
N PRO A 387 33.08 -19.28 10.06
CA PRO A 387 33.44 -19.52 8.65
C PRO A 387 34.82 -18.91 8.34
N PRO A 388 35.62 -19.49 7.42
CA PRO A 388 36.90 -18.92 7.00
C PRO A 388 36.82 -17.46 6.55
N ALA A 389 35.71 -17.07 5.91
CA ALA A 389 35.43 -15.69 5.53
C ALA A 389 34.06 -15.19 5.99
N VAL A 390 33.96 -13.90 6.28
CA VAL A 390 32.67 -13.21 6.52
C VAL A 390 32.64 -11.90 5.73
N VAL A 391 31.55 -11.63 5.03
CA VAL A 391 31.30 -10.36 4.34
C VAL A 391 30.13 -9.65 5.02
N ILE A 392 30.35 -8.43 5.50
CA ILE A 392 29.32 -7.60 6.13
C ILE A 392 29.19 -6.29 5.38
N THR A 393 27.97 -5.87 5.09
CA THR A 393 27.68 -4.50 4.62
C THR A 393 26.73 -3.78 5.56
N THR A 394 26.84 -2.46 5.59
CA THR A 394 25.90 -1.59 6.31
C THR A 394 25.92 -0.17 5.69
N PRO A 395 24.86 0.63 5.85
CA PRO A 395 24.81 2.01 5.39
C PRO A 395 25.93 2.87 6.01
N ASN A 396 26.35 3.89 5.27
CA ASN A 396 27.17 4.98 5.80
C ASN A 396 26.31 6.20 6.11
N SER A 397 26.10 6.51 7.40
CA SER A 397 25.28 7.66 7.80
C SER A 397 25.85 9.01 7.36
N GLU A 398 27.17 9.11 7.16
CA GLU A 398 27.83 10.33 6.66
C GLU A 398 27.30 10.68 5.26
N TYR A 399 26.97 9.69 4.43
CA TYR A 399 26.49 9.91 3.07
C TYR A 399 25.04 10.41 3.00
N ASN A 400 24.27 10.29 4.09
CA ASN A 400 22.84 10.57 4.04
C ASN A 400 22.50 11.99 3.56
N VAL A 401 23.39 12.93 3.84
CA VAL A 401 23.27 14.34 3.40
C VAL A 401 23.30 14.51 1.87
N ARG A 402 23.72 13.48 1.12
CA ARG A 402 23.77 13.48 -0.35
C ARG A 402 22.50 12.94 -1.00
N PHE A 403 21.57 12.35 -0.25
CA PHE A 403 20.26 11.94 -0.79
C PHE A 403 19.29 13.12 -0.82
N PRO A 404 18.83 13.59 -2.00
CA PRO A 404 18.00 14.79 -2.10
C PRO A 404 16.62 14.64 -1.43
N THR A 405 16.11 13.42 -1.37
CA THR A 405 14.77 13.08 -0.87
C THR A 405 14.77 12.67 0.60
N LEU A 406 15.93 12.55 1.24
CA LEU A 406 16.07 12.15 2.63
C LEU A 406 16.16 13.39 3.53
N PRO A 407 15.23 13.58 4.49
CA PRO A 407 15.34 14.70 5.43
C PRO A 407 16.58 14.59 6.32
N ALA A 408 17.18 15.73 6.65
CA ALA A 408 18.38 15.79 7.50
C ALA A 408 18.15 15.08 8.86
N GLY A 409 19.13 14.28 9.28
CA GLY A 409 19.08 13.52 10.53
C GLY A 409 18.15 12.31 10.53
N ARG A 410 17.67 11.86 9.37
CA ARG A 410 16.91 10.62 9.23
C ARG A 410 17.77 9.49 8.66
N PHE A 411 17.38 8.27 9.03
CA PHE A 411 17.87 7.03 8.45
C PHE A 411 17.19 6.77 7.10
N ARG A 412 17.88 6.04 6.22
CA ARG A 412 17.39 5.64 4.89
C ARG A 412 16.18 4.71 5.00
N HIS A 413 16.17 3.87 6.03
CA HIS A 413 15.07 2.99 6.35
C HIS A 413 14.50 3.30 7.75
N PRO A 414 13.16 3.36 7.92
CA PRO A 414 12.53 3.61 9.21
C PRO A 414 12.84 2.60 10.31
N ASP A 415 13.20 1.36 9.95
CA ASP A 415 13.52 0.29 10.92
C ASP A 415 15.01 0.21 11.29
N HIS A 416 15.87 1.06 10.72
CA HIS A 416 17.25 1.14 11.19
C HIS A 416 17.26 1.55 12.67
N ARG A 417 17.94 0.75 13.49
CA ARG A 417 18.21 1.03 14.90
C ARG A 417 19.40 1.97 15.06
N PHE A 418 20.31 1.93 14.09
CA PHE A 418 21.45 2.82 13.97
C PHE A 418 21.91 2.87 12.51
N GLU A 419 22.67 3.90 12.14
CA GLU A 419 23.47 3.90 10.93
C GLU A 419 24.85 4.45 11.28
N TRP A 420 25.89 3.63 11.14
CA TRP A 420 27.22 3.99 11.59
C TRP A 420 27.94 4.89 10.59
N THR A 421 28.76 5.78 11.13
CA THR A 421 29.83 6.46 10.38
C THR A 421 30.92 5.48 9.99
N ARG A 422 31.82 5.87 9.08
CA ARG A 422 33.00 5.08 8.72
C ARG A 422 33.91 4.78 9.90
N ALA A 423 34.04 5.72 10.83
CA ALA A 423 34.86 5.53 12.02
C ALA A 423 34.26 4.47 12.95
N GLU A 424 32.95 4.53 13.19
CA GLU A 424 32.23 3.59 14.07
C GLU A 424 32.25 2.17 13.49
N PHE A 425 31.94 2.02 12.19
CA PHE A 425 31.95 0.71 11.54
C PHE A 425 33.34 0.06 11.54
N ARG A 426 34.39 0.85 11.25
CA ARG A 426 35.79 0.38 11.32
C ARG A 426 36.16 -0.06 12.73
N ALA A 427 35.89 0.78 13.74
CA ALA A 427 36.21 0.45 15.13
C ALA A 427 35.49 -0.83 15.60
N TRP A 428 34.23 -1.01 15.22
CA TRP A 428 33.48 -2.22 15.53
C TRP A 428 34.09 -3.45 14.84
N ALA A 429 34.29 -3.39 13.52
CA ALA A 429 34.78 -4.49 12.72
C ALA A 429 36.21 -4.90 13.13
N ASP A 430 37.12 -3.95 13.32
CA ASP A 430 38.49 -4.22 13.74
C ASP A 430 38.51 -4.89 15.14
N GLY A 431 37.62 -4.44 16.04
CA GLY A 431 37.45 -5.05 17.36
C GLY A 431 36.92 -6.49 17.29
N VAL A 432 35.93 -6.75 16.44
CA VAL A 432 35.40 -8.11 16.18
C VAL A 432 36.51 -9.01 15.64
N ALA A 433 37.27 -8.52 14.67
CA ALA A 433 38.35 -9.25 14.03
C ALA A 433 39.42 -9.66 15.06
N GLN A 434 39.87 -8.71 15.88
CA GLN A 434 40.85 -8.93 16.94
C GLN A 434 40.38 -9.97 17.97
N ARG A 435 39.13 -9.86 18.46
CA ARG A 435 38.61 -10.77 19.49
C ARG A 435 38.43 -12.21 19.01
N ASN A 436 38.19 -12.41 17.71
CA ASN A 436 37.83 -13.72 17.16
C ASN A 436 38.92 -14.37 16.31
N GLY A 437 40.04 -13.67 16.08
CA GLY A 437 41.18 -14.17 15.32
C GLY A 437 40.99 -14.08 13.80
N TYR A 438 40.38 -13.00 13.34
CA TYR A 438 40.26 -12.67 11.92
C TYR A 438 41.15 -11.46 11.59
N SER A 439 41.55 -11.34 10.33
CA SER A 439 41.93 -10.07 9.71
C SER A 439 40.70 -9.45 9.04
N VAL A 440 40.63 -8.13 8.97
CA VAL A 440 39.55 -7.42 8.28
C VAL A 440 40.09 -6.46 7.25
N ARG A 441 39.44 -6.44 6.07
CA ARG A 441 39.67 -5.47 5.00
C ARG A 441 38.39 -4.69 4.74
N HIS A 442 38.50 -3.37 4.73
CA HIS A 442 37.39 -2.47 4.42
C HIS A 442 37.36 -2.14 2.93
N ALA A 443 36.16 -2.04 2.35
CA ALA A 443 35.96 -1.69 0.95
C ALA A 443 34.74 -0.77 0.77
N PRO A 444 34.80 0.22 -0.15
CA PRO A 444 33.69 1.08 -0.47
C PRO A 444 32.69 0.40 -1.40
N ILE A 445 31.40 0.76 -1.31
CA ILE A 445 30.35 0.38 -2.26
C ILE A 445 29.54 1.63 -2.63
N GLY A 446 29.44 1.91 -3.93
CA GLY A 446 28.78 3.11 -4.44
C GLY A 446 29.75 4.24 -4.81
N PRO A 447 29.24 5.40 -5.24
CA PRO A 447 30.05 6.57 -5.54
C PRO A 447 30.82 7.05 -4.32
N ASP A 448 32.15 7.15 -4.43
CA ASP A 448 33.01 7.62 -3.34
C ASP A 448 33.03 9.16 -3.32
N ASP A 449 32.31 9.75 -2.36
CA ASP A 449 32.29 11.21 -2.14
C ASP A 449 33.53 11.62 -1.32
N PRO A 450 34.26 12.66 -1.73
CA PRO A 450 35.51 13.07 -1.07
C PRO A 450 35.32 13.52 0.38
N GLU A 451 34.14 14.01 0.76
CA GLU A 451 33.86 14.48 2.12
C GLU A 451 33.26 13.35 2.97
N VAL A 452 32.22 12.70 2.45
CA VAL A 452 31.40 11.76 3.24
C VAL A 452 31.62 10.29 2.93
N GLY A 453 32.48 9.98 1.94
CA GLY A 453 32.83 8.61 1.54
C GLY A 453 31.76 7.93 0.69
N PRO A 454 31.74 6.58 0.62
CA PRO A 454 30.74 5.83 -0.13
C PRO A 454 29.41 5.73 0.64
N PRO A 455 28.26 5.54 -0.05
CA PRO A 455 26.97 5.35 0.60
C PRO A 455 26.85 4.03 1.37
N THR A 456 27.56 2.98 0.95
CA THR A 456 27.55 1.68 1.63
C THR A 456 28.97 1.29 2.03
N GLN A 457 29.09 0.69 3.21
CA GLN A 457 30.35 0.25 3.78
C GLN A 457 30.42 -1.28 3.71
N MET A 458 31.59 -1.84 3.40
CA MET A 458 31.80 -3.29 3.41
C MET A 458 33.04 -3.65 4.22
N ALA A 459 32.92 -4.68 5.06
CA ALA A 459 34.03 -5.32 5.75
C ALA A 459 34.12 -6.79 5.34
N VAL A 460 35.30 -7.21 4.90
CA VAL A 460 35.62 -8.59 4.55
C VAL A 460 36.59 -9.13 5.59
N PHE A 461 36.09 -10.07 6.39
CA PHE A 461 36.86 -10.76 7.41
C PHE A 461 37.40 -12.07 6.84
N THR A 462 38.66 -12.38 7.14
CA THR A 462 39.30 -13.65 6.77
C THR A 462 40.09 -14.20 7.93
N ARG A 463 40.11 -15.53 8.09
CA ARG A 463 40.98 -16.20 9.04
C ARG A 463 41.71 -17.34 8.36
N ASP A 464 42.85 -17.72 8.90
CA ASP A 464 43.55 -18.93 8.47
C ASP A 464 42.73 -20.16 8.89
N VAL A 465 42.61 -21.11 7.96
CA VAL A 465 42.05 -22.43 8.23
C VAL A 465 43.21 -23.31 8.66
N ALA A 466 43.29 -23.61 9.96
CA ALA A 466 44.30 -24.51 10.52
C ALA A 466 44.03 -25.97 10.12
#